data_AF-A0A847G2B6-F1
#
_entry.id   AF-A0A847G2B6-F1
#
_cell.length_a   1.000
_cell.length_b   1.000
_cell.length_c   1.000
_cell.angle_alpha   90.00
_cell.angle_beta   90.00
_cell.angle_gamma   90.00
#
_symmetry.space_group_name_H-M   'P 1'
#
loop_
_entity.id
_entity.type
_entity.pdbx_description
1 polymer ?
#
loop_
_entity_poly.entity_id
_entity_poly.type
_entity_poly.pdbx_seq_one_letter_code
_entity_poly.pdbx_strand_id
1 'polypeptide(L)'
;MTNLINTHAHSSCLTESFNCFLQILFGSLSLETSSDIDETRLASQAANNPQAFDELYRHYVNRVYAYHLVRTGSREEAEDLTSLTFLSALEGIKGYQHKKNFGIWLFGIARHKLADHYRQPLSLPLESAVVAEEGLEESVDYRMKLQQVSRALTCIDPDRVEALCLRFFGQMSTLEMSLLLSKSEGAVRNLVYRALQDLRGQLISNEKLEEK
;
A
#
# COMPACT_ATOMS: atom_id res chain seq x y z
N MET A 1 31.63 -37.33 -15.58
CA MET A 1 31.54 -35.96 -16.13
C MET A 1 30.06 -35.65 -16.32
N THR A 2 29.43 -35.17 -15.26
CA THR A 2 27.98 -35.04 -15.15
C THR A 2 27.57 -33.66 -15.67
N ASN A 3 26.75 -33.67 -16.73
CA ASN A 3 26.18 -32.49 -17.36
C ASN A 3 25.22 -31.77 -16.41
N LEU A 4 25.38 -30.44 -16.36
CA LEU A 4 24.71 -29.54 -15.44
C LEU A 4 24.17 -28.36 -16.25
N ILE A 5 23.11 -28.57 -17.03
CA ILE A 5 22.33 -27.49 -17.66
C ILE A 5 20.87 -27.94 -17.75
N ASN A 6 20.05 -27.55 -16.77
CA ASN A 6 18.67 -27.10 -17.02
C ASN A 6 18.04 -26.57 -15.72
N THR A 7 18.28 -25.28 -15.45
CA THR A 7 17.59 -24.54 -14.38
C THR A 7 17.38 -23.08 -14.80
N HIS A 8 16.78 -22.83 -15.96
CA HIS A 8 16.50 -21.44 -16.40
C HIS A 8 15.09 -21.18 -16.95
N ALA A 9 14.19 -22.16 -16.99
CA ALA A 9 12.85 -21.96 -17.57
C ALA A 9 11.74 -21.54 -16.58
N HIS A 10 12.01 -21.43 -15.27
CA HIS A 10 10.96 -21.17 -14.26
C HIS A 10 10.89 -19.74 -13.72
N SER A 11 11.84 -18.86 -14.08
CA SER A 11 11.91 -17.48 -13.56
C SER A 11 11.14 -16.43 -14.37
N SER A 12 10.85 -16.67 -15.65
CA SER A 12 10.25 -15.63 -16.53
C SER A 12 8.74 -15.45 -16.32
N CYS A 13 8.03 -16.48 -15.84
CA CYS A 13 6.61 -16.39 -15.47
C CYS A 13 6.38 -15.60 -14.15
N LEU A 14 7.42 -15.47 -13.31
CA LEU A 14 7.33 -14.80 -12.01
C LEU A 14 7.23 -13.27 -12.12
N THR A 15 7.79 -12.68 -13.18
CA THR A 15 7.76 -11.23 -13.43
C THR A 15 6.46 -10.79 -14.09
N GLU A 16 5.80 -11.65 -14.86
CA GLU A 16 4.58 -11.29 -15.60
C GLU A 16 3.34 -11.24 -14.70
N SER A 17 3.14 -12.22 -13.81
CA SER A 17 2.05 -12.14 -12.80
C SER A 17 2.29 -11.07 -11.73
N PHE A 18 3.57 -10.75 -11.43
CA PHE A 18 3.96 -9.67 -10.52
C PHE A 18 3.75 -8.30 -11.14
N ASN A 19 4.13 -8.11 -12.41
CA ASN A 19 3.78 -6.91 -13.17
C ASN A 19 2.28 -6.81 -13.37
N CYS A 20 1.54 -7.91 -13.55
CA CYS A 20 0.09 -7.87 -13.62
C CYS A 20 -0.51 -7.42 -12.28
N PHE A 21 -0.04 -7.94 -11.14
CA PHE A 21 -0.47 -7.49 -9.81
C PHE A 21 -0.16 -6.01 -9.54
N LEU A 22 1.04 -5.55 -9.89
CA LEU A 22 1.39 -4.14 -9.84
C LEU A 22 0.49 -3.34 -10.81
N GLN A 23 0.36 -3.75 -12.05
CA GLN A 23 -0.49 -3.13 -13.08
C GLN A 23 -2.00 -3.25 -12.77
N ILE A 24 -2.42 -4.06 -11.80
CA ILE A 24 -3.80 -4.18 -11.31
C ILE A 24 -4.01 -3.25 -10.10
N LEU A 25 -3.06 -3.13 -9.19
CA LEU A 25 -3.12 -2.10 -8.14
C LEU A 25 -2.79 -0.69 -8.67
N PHE A 26 -2.09 -0.60 -9.79
CA PHE A 26 -1.58 0.64 -10.41
C PHE A 26 -2.16 0.91 -11.83
N GLY A 27 -3.16 0.15 -12.30
CA GLY A 27 -3.60 0.07 -13.72
C GLY A 27 -4.33 1.25 -14.34
N SER A 28 -4.21 2.41 -13.74
CA SER A 28 -4.62 3.71 -14.29
C SER A 28 -3.94 4.83 -13.49
N LEU A 29 -3.62 4.54 -12.22
CA LEU A 29 -2.68 5.29 -11.42
C LEU A 29 -1.29 5.09 -11.99
N SER A 30 -0.98 5.80 -13.08
CA SER A 30 0.38 6.14 -13.43
C SER A 30 1.09 6.52 -12.13
N LEU A 31 1.87 5.58 -11.57
CA LEU A 31 3.10 5.92 -10.88
C LEU A 31 4.00 6.47 -11.97
N GLU A 32 3.60 7.61 -12.54
CA GLU A 32 4.54 8.66 -12.82
C GLU A 32 5.24 8.86 -11.48
N THR A 33 6.36 8.16 -11.35
CA THR A 33 7.51 8.61 -10.59
C THR A 33 7.93 9.92 -11.25
N SER A 34 7.07 10.95 -11.14
CA SER A 34 7.37 12.28 -11.61
C SER A 34 8.12 12.97 -10.49
N SER A 35 9.33 13.34 -10.89
CA SER A 35 10.37 14.07 -10.22
C SER A 35 10.97 13.44 -8.97
N ASP A 36 12.30 13.38 -9.04
CA ASP A 36 13.30 13.35 -7.97
C ASP A 36 13.03 14.54 -7.01
N ILE A 37 11.90 14.50 -6.29
CA ILE A 37 11.59 15.52 -5.31
C ILE A 37 12.61 15.38 -4.19
N ASP A 38 13.24 16.49 -3.83
CA ASP A 38 14.09 16.54 -2.65
C ASP A 38 13.18 16.54 -1.41
N GLU A 39 12.70 15.35 -1.06
CA GLU A 39 11.79 15.07 0.05
C GLU A 39 12.34 15.65 1.35
N THR A 40 13.66 15.57 1.54
CA THR A 40 14.34 16.08 2.74
C THR A 40 14.24 17.60 2.80
N ARG A 41 14.57 18.29 1.69
CA ARG A 41 14.45 19.75 1.60
C ARG A 41 12.99 20.18 1.77
N LEU A 42 12.06 19.55 1.07
CA LEU A 42 10.63 19.90 1.15
C LEU A 42 10.10 19.72 2.57
N ALA A 43 10.40 18.59 3.21
CA ALA A 43 9.97 18.33 4.58
C ALA A 43 10.57 19.33 5.58
N SER A 44 11.81 19.79 5.36
CA SER A 44 12.44 20.83 6.19
C SER A 44 11.74 22.20 6.08
N GLN A 45 11.16 22.50 4.92
CA GLN A 45 10.51 23.77 4.64
C GLN A 45 9.01 23.75 4.94
N ALA A 46 8.38 22.58 4.90
CA ALA A 46 6.93 22.39 5.00
C ALA A 46 6.30 23.00 6.27
N ALA A 47 7.05 23.15 7.36
CA ALA A 47 6.57 23.79 8.58
C ALA A 47 6.19 25.27 8.41
N ASN A 48 6.84 25.98 7.48
CA ASN A 48 6.64 27.41 7.22
C ASN A 48 6.33 27.73 5.76
N ASN A 49 6.29 26.72 4.88
CA ASN A 49 6.05 26.86 3.46
C ASN A 49 4.91 25.93 3.03
N PRO A 50 3.66 26.44 2.92
CA PRO A 50 2.51 25.65 2.48
C PRO A 50 2.72 24.99 1.11
N GLN A 51 3.47 25.62 0.21
CA GLN A 51 3.75 25.07 -1.11
C GLN A 51 4.69 23.85 -1.04
N ALA A 52 5.66 23.86 -0.12
CA ALA A 52 6.50 22.69 0.11
C ALA A 52 5.70 21.50 0.68
N PHE A 53 4.68 21.78 1.50
CA PHE A 53 3.76 20.75 1.97
C PHE A 53 2.83 20.26 0.85
N ASP A 54 2.33 21.14 -0.02
CA ASP A 54 1.51 20.75 -1.19
C ASP A 54 2.27 19.81 -2.13
N GLU A 55 3.56 20.06 -2.38
CA GLU A 55 4.40 19.16 -3.18
C GLU A 55 4.52 17.76 -2.54
N LEU A 56 4.74 17.70 -1.22
CA LEU A 56 4.75 16.43 -0.48
C LEU A 56 3.38 15.75 -0.52
N TYR A 57 2.30 16.51 -0.34
CA TYR A 57 0.93 16.01 -0.39
C TYR A 57 0.66 15.33 -1.74
N ARG A 58 0.91 16.02 -2.85
CA ARG A 58 0.70 15.47 -4.20
C ARG A 58 1.55 14.23 -4.46
N HIS A 59 2.77 14.18 -3.92
CA HIS A 59 3.64 13.02 -4.06
C HIS A 59 3.11 11.77 -3.33
N TYR A 60 2.49 11.94 -2.16
CA TYR A 60 2.09 10.82 -1.30
C TYR A 60 0.61 10.50 -1.30
N VAL A 61 -0.28 11.42 -1.71
CA VAL A 61 -1.73 11.26 -1.54
C VAL A 61 -2.25 9.96 -2.13
N ASN A 62 -1.85 9.63 -3.36
CA ASN A 62 -2.30 8.41 -4.02
C ASN A 62 -1.76 7.15 -3.34
N ARG A 63 -0.54 7.20 -2.78
CA ARG A 63 0.06 6.04 -2.08
C ARG A 63 -0.58 5.82 -0.71
N VAL A 64 -0.88 6.89 0.01
CA VAL A 64 -1.58 6.83 1.30
C VAL A 64 -3.03 6.37 1.09
N TYR A 65 -3.70 6.88 0.04
CA TYR A 65 -5.02 6.41 -0.35
C TYR A 65 -5.03 4.92 -0.70
N ALA A 66 -4.12 4.48 -1.58
CA ALA A 66 -4.01 3.07 -1.93
C ALA A 66 -3.73 2.18 -0.71
N TYR A 67 -2.89 2.65 0.23
CA TYR A 67 -2.67 1.98 1.50
C TYR A 67 -3.95 1.81 2.30
N HIS A 68 -4.75 2.87 2.51
CA HIS A 68 -6.01 2.74 3.25
C HIS A 68 -7.04 1.91 2.51
N LEU A 69 -7.15 2.06 1.19
CA LEU A 69 -8.10 1.32 0.36
C LEU A 69 -7.84 -0.18 0.42
N VAL A 70 -6.58 -0.60 0.31
CA VAL A 70 -6.21 -2.01 0.44
C VAL A 70 -6.54 -2.55 1.83
N ARG A 71 -6.41 -1.72 2.87
CA ARG A 71 -6.54 -2.13 4.26
C ARG A 71 -7.97 -2.15 4.78
N THR A 72 -8.81 -1.28 4.25
CA THR A 72 -10.23 -1.16 4.62
C THR A 72 -11.14 -1.92 3.67
N GLY A 73 -10.76 -2.03 2.38
CA GLY A 73 -11.65 -2.51 1.33
C GLY A 73 -12.84 -1.57 1.05
N SER A 74 -12.87 -0.38 1.67
CA SER A 74 -13.93 0.61 1.54
C SER A 74 -13.34 1.93 1.03
N ARG A 75 -13.91 2.45 -0.05
CA ARG A 75 -13.49 3.73 -0.62
C ARG A 75 -13.77 4.87 0.36
N GLU A 76 -14.95 4.90 0.96
CA GLU A 76 -15.37 5.93 1.92
C GLU A 76 -14.40 5.98 3.11
N GLU A 77 -14.13 4.83 3.73
CA GLU A 77 -13.17 4.76 4.84
C GLU A 77 -11.75 5.16 4.40
N ALA A 78 -11.35 4.79 3.18
CA ALA A 78 -10.04 5.12 2.66
C ALA A 78 -9.86 6.62 2.39
N GLU A 79 -10.87 7.29 1.83
CA GLU A 79 -10.88 8.74 1.60
C GLU A 79 -10.81 9.50 2.93
N ASP A 80 -11.61 9.08 3.91
CA ASP A 80 -11.63 9.66 5.25
C ASP A 80 -10.30 9.49 5.98
N LEU A 81 -9.76 8.26 6.02
CA LEU A 81 -8.48 7.99 6.68
C LEU A 81 -7.31 8.71 6.01
N THR A 82 -7.34 8.87 4.69
CA THR A 82 -6.34 9.64 3.95
C THR A 82 -6.40 11.11 4.34
N SER A 83 -7.61 11.68 4.38
CA SER A 83 -7.83 13.06 4.83
C SER A 83 -7.35 13.28 6.27
N LEU A 84 -7.70 12.39 7.19
CA LEU A 84 -7.25 12.42 8.60
C LEU A 84 -5.74 12.27 8.74
N THR A 85 -5.11 11.46 7.88
CA THR A 85 -3.66 11.28 7.87
C THR A 85 -2.94 12.57 7.48
N PHE A 86 -3.36 13.22 6.40
CA PHE A 86 -2.74 14.47 5.96
C PHE A 86 -3.07 15.65 6.87
N LEU A 87 -4.25 15.68 7.48
CA LEU A 87 -4.58 16.66 8.51
C LEU A 87 -3.61 16.54 9.70
N SER A 88 -3.45 15.34 10.24
CA SER A 88 -2.49 15.11 11.34
C SER A 88 -1.04 15.31 10.93
N ALA A 89 -0.68 15.05 9.67
CA ALA A 89 0.64 15.38 9.14
C ALA A 89 0.83 16.91 9.10
N LEU A 90 -0.15 17.68 8.63
CA LEU A 90 -0.08 19.14 8.58
C LEU A 90 0.03 19.76 9.98
N GLU A 91 -0.70 19.22 10.96
CA GLU A 91 -0.61 19.65 12.36
C GLU A 91 0.75 19.29 12.99
N GLY A 92 1.25 18.09 12.69
CA GLY A 92 2.47 17.53 13.25
C GLY A 92 3.78 18.00 12.59
N ILE A 93 3.72 18.59 11.39
CA ILE A 93 4.91 18.91 10.58
C ILE A 93 5.87 19.87 11.29
N LYS A 94 5.36 20.75 12.16
CA LYS A 94 6.19 21.69 12.94
C LYS A 94 7.07 20.99 13.97
N GLY A 95 6.63 19.83 14.48
CA GLY A 95 7.38 19.01 15.43
C GLY A 95 8.24 17.93 14.77
N TYR A 96 8.17 17.82 13.44
CA TYR A 96 8.89 16.81 12.69
C TYR A 96 10.40 17.10 12.69
N GLN A 97 11.20 16.21 13.29
CA GLN A 97 12.63 16.46 13.52
C GLN A 97 13.52 16.23 12.28
N HIS A 98 12.97 15.97 11.09
CA HIS A 98 13.70 15.68 9.83
C HIS A 98 14.76 14.56 9.93
N LYS A 99 14.76 13.76 11.00
CA LYS A 99 15.73 12.68 11.25
C LYS A 99 15.36 11.36 10.57
N LYS A 100 14.13 11.24 10.09
CA LYS A 100 13.61 10.07 9.39
C LYS A 100 13.27 10.49 7.95
N ASN A 101 13.06 9.54 7.06
CA ASN A 101 12.41 9.83 5.78
C ASN A 101 10.94 10.24 6.08
N PHE A 102 10.44 11.28 5.42
CA PHE A 102 9.09 11.82 5.62
C PHE A 102 8.03 10.79 5.27
N GLY A 103 8.26 9.95 4.24
CA GLY A 103 7.44 8.79 3.94
C GLY A 103 7.27 7.86 5.14
N ILE A 104 8.35 7.50 5.86
CA ILE A 104 8.25 6.66 7.08
C ILE A 104 7.35 7.30 8.13
N TRP A 105 7.54 8.61 8.35
CA TRP A 105 6.77 9.35 9.34
C TRP A 105 5.28 9.42 8.95
N LEU A 106 4.99 9.74 7.69
CA LEU A 106 3.65 9.84 7.14
C LEU A 106 2.90 8.50 7.20
N PHE A 107 3.52 7.41 6.75
CA PHE A 107 2.91 6.08 6.84
C PHE A 107 2.82 5.57 8.28
N GLY A 108 3.68 6.06 9.18
CA GLY A 108 3.50 5.92 10.61
C GLY A 108 2.18 6.54 11.08
N ILE A 109 1.86 7.77 10.65
CA ILE A 109 0.58 8.43 10.95
C ILE A 109 -0.58 7.61 10.35
N ALA A 110 -0.49 7.23 9.08
CA ALA A 110 -1.52 6.44 8.38
C ALA A 110 -1.84 5.15 9.14
N ARG A 111 -0.81 4.41 9.56
CA ARG A 111 -0.97 3.19 10.35
C ARG A 111 -1.65 3.44 11.70
N HIS A 112 -1.33 4.54 12.38
CA HIS A 112 -2.02 4.89 13.63
C HIS A 112 -3.49 5.23 13.40
N LYS A 113 -3.82 6.01 12.36
CA LYS A 113 -5.21 6.33 12.01
C LYS A 113 -6.02 5.09 11.69
N LEU A 114 -5.46 4.18 10.92
CA LEU A 114 -6.08 2.89 10.62
C LEU A 114 -6.28 2.04 11.88
N ALA A 115 -5.30 1.98 12.78
CA ALA A 115 -5.43 1.26 14.03
C ALA A 115 -6.50 1.85 14.94
N ASP A 116 -6.62 3.19 14.98
CA ASP A 116 -7.64 3.88 15.76
C ASP A 116 -9.04 3.67 15.18
N HIS A 117 -9.19 3.67 13.85
CA HIS A 117 -10.44 3.33 13.16
C HIS A 117 -11.02 1.98 13.60
N TYR A 118 -10.20 0.93 13.62
CA TYR A 118 -10.64 -0.40 14.06
C TYR A 118 -10.80 -0.55 15.59
N ARG A 119 -10.27 0.38 16.39
CA ARG A 119 -10.45 0.37 17.86
C ARG A 119 -11.76 1.00 18.28
N GLN A 120 -12.38 1.85 17.46
CA GLN A 120 -13.65 2.46 17.79
C GLN A 120 -14.77 1.41 17.70
N PRO A 121 -15.66 1.30 18.70
CA PRO A 121 -16.81 0.40 18.61
C PRO A 121 -17.69 0.88 17.46
N LEU A 122 -17.78 0.04 16.43
CA LEU A 122 -18.66 0.16 15.28
C LEU A 122 -20.10 0.46 15.72
N SER A 123 -20.50 1.73 15.76
CA SER A 123 -21.91 2.11 15.76
C SER A 123 -22.43 1.96 14.33
N LEU A 124 -22.60 0.71 13.88
CA LEU A 124 -23.16 0.42 12.57
C LEU A 124 -24.66 0.71 12.54
N PRO A 125 -25.12 1.33 11.45
CA PRO A 125 -26.17 0.71 10.65
C PRO A 125 -25.53 -0.13 9.54
N LEU A 126 -25.98 -1.38 9.47
CA LEU A 126 -25.57 -2.38 8.50
C LEU A 126 -26.23 -2.06 7.15
N GLU A 127 -25.50 -1.43 6.24
CA GLU A 127 -25.78 -1.54 4.81
C GLU A 127 -24.45 -1.78 4.10
N SER A 128 -24.11 -3.05 3.90
CA SER A 128 -23.02 -3.45 3.00
C SER A 128 -23.43 -3.11 1.57
N ALA A 129 -23.27 -1.84 1.19
CA ALA A 129 -23.38 -1.43 -0.20
C ALA A 129 -22.09 -1.83 -0.91
N VAL A 130 -22.19 -2.81 -1.79
CA VAL A 130 -21.24 -2.98 -2.89
C VAL A 130 -21.43 -1.74 -3.77
N VAL A 131 -20.73 -0.65 -3.47
CA VAL A 131 -20.83 0.57 -4.28
C VAL A 131 -19.95 0.40 -5.50
N ALA A 132 -20.64 0.13 -6.60
CA ALA A 132 -20.12 0.34 -7.93
C ALA A 132 -20.10 1.85 -8.24
N GLU A 133 -18.90 2.31 -8.65
CA GLU A 133 -18.63 3.38 -9.62
C GLU A 133 -18.76 4.86 -9.17
N GLU A 134 -17.65 5.61 -9.30
CA GLU A 134 -17.45 6.74 -10.24
C GLU A 134 -16.16 7.51 -9.87
N GLY A 135 -15.23 7.59 -10.83
CA GLY A 135 -13.99 8.35 -10.71
C GLY A 135 -12.88 7.69 -11.50
N LEU A 136 -12.64 8.21 -12.71
CA LEU A 136 -11.76 7.66 -13.76
C LEU A 136 -12.46 6.57 -14.58
N GLU A 137 -12.34 6.66 -15.91
CA GLU A 137 -12.88 5.72 -16.89
C GLU A 137 -12.14 4.38 -16.78
N GLU A 138 -12.33 3.68 -15.66
CA GLU A 138 -11.69 2.42 -15.35
C GLU A 138 -12.46 1.30 -16.04
N SER A 139 -11.75 0.50 -16.85
CA SER A 139 -12.37 -0.62 -17.53
C SER A 139 -12.99 -1.59 -16.51
N VAL A 140 -14.10 -2.22 -16.89
CA VAL A 140 -14.77 -3.25 -16.06
C VAL A 140 -13.79 -4.34 -15.60
N ASP A 141 -12.83 -4.69 -16.47
CA ASP A 141 -11.75 -5.62 -16.21
C ASP A 141 -10.83 -5.17 -15.05
N TYR A 142 -10.50 -3.87 -15.00
CA TYR A 142 -9.71 -3.29 -13.92
C TYR A 142 -10.41 -3.36 -12.57
N ARG A 143 -11.70 -2.98 -12.54
CA ARG A 143 -12.53 -3.03 -11.32
C ARG A 143 -12.68 -4.44 -10.77
N MET A 144 -12.89 -5.43 -11.64
CA MET A 144 -12.99 -6.83 -11.24
C MET A 144 -11.67 -7.34 -10.65
N LYS A 145 -10.54 -7.02 -11.28
CA LYS A 145 -9.21 -7.39 -10.79
C LYS A 145 -8.87 -6.74 -9.45
N LEU A 146 -9.21 -5.47 -9.24
CA LEU A 146 -9.07 -4.80 -7.95
C LEU A 146 -9.91 -5.48 -6.86
N GLN A 147 -11.15 -5.87 -7.17
CA GLN A 147 -12.01 -6.57 -6.24
C GLN A 147 -11.46 -7.97 -5.89
N GLN A 148 -10.92 -8.71 -6.86
CA GLN A 148 -10.25 -9.99 -6.63
C GLN A 148 -9.03 -9.83 -5.72
N VAL A 149 -8.18 -8.82 -5.97
CA VAL A 149 -7.01 -8.52 -5.14
C VAL A 149 -7.43 -8.13 -3.72
N SER A 150 -8.40 -7.22 -3.58
CA SER A 150 -8.91 -6.80 -2.27
C SER A 150 -9.44 -8.00 -1.47
N ARG A 151 -10.26 -8.88 -2.09
CA ARG A 151 -10.73 -10.12 -1.47
C ARG A 151 -9.59 -11.05 -1.08
N ALA A 152 -8.61 -11.26 -1.97
CA ALA A 152 -7.44 -12.08 -1.67
C ALA A 152 -6.69 -11.57 -0.44
N LEU A 153 -6.54 -10.24 -0.30
CA LEU A 153 -5.86 -9.62 0.84
C LEU A 153 -6.64 -9.77 2.16
N THR A 154 -7.98 -9.85 2.15
CA THR A 154 -8.76 -10.14 3.37
C THR A 154 -8.50 -11.55 3.94
N CYS A 155 -8.04 -12.48 3.11
CA CYS A 155 -7.71 -13.85 3.50
C CYS A 155 -6.25 -14.01 3.99
N ILE A 156 -5.47 -12.93 3.99
CA ILE A 156 -4.07 -12.93 4.41
C ILE A 156 -3.99 -12.35 5.83
N ASP A 157 -3.05 -12.89 6.61
CA ASP A 157 -2.72 -12.39 7.93
C ASP A 157 -2.46 -10.86 7.91
N PRO A 158 -3.11 -10.05 8.77
CA PRO A 158 -3.01 -8.60 8.74
C PRO A 158 -1.58 -8.05 8.87
N ASP A 159 -0.71 -8.71 9.64
CA ASP A 159 0.70 -8.32 9.79
C ASP A 159 1.48 -8.52 8.48
N ARG A 160 1.12 -9.52 7.68
CA ARG A 160 1.69 -9.78 6.35
C ARG A 160 1.21 -8.75 5.33
N VAL A 161 -0.08 -8.43 5.33
CA VAL A 161 -0.64 -7.37 4.46
C VAL A 161 -0.01 -6.01 4.81
N GLU A 162 0.13 -5.68 6.09
CA GLU A 162 0.82 -4.46 6.54
C GLU A 162 2.25 -4.40 5.99
N ALA A 163 3.04 -5.47 6.13
CA ALA A 163 4.41 -5.50 5.63
C ALA A 163 4.47 -5.31 4.11
N LEU A 164 3.54 -5.91 3.37
CA LEU A 164 3.42 -5.74 1.92
C LEU A 164 3.11 -4.26 1.58
N CYS A 165 2.10 -3.68 2.22
CA CYS A 165 1.68 -2.31 1.97
C CYS A 165 2.78 -1.30 2.28
N LEU A 166 3.48 -1.44 3.39
CA LEU A 166 4.61 -0.56 3.75
C LEU A 166 5.78 -0.71 2.76
N ARG A 167 6.03 -1.93 2.26
CA ARG A 167 7.10 -2.16 1.29
C ARG A 167 6.82 -1.48 -0.06
N PHE A 168 5.57 -1.54 -0.53
CA PHE A 168 5.21 -1.09 -1.87
C PHE A 168 4.67 0.35 -1.91
N PHE A 169 3.73 0.70 -1.03
CA PHE A 169 3.18 2.07 -0.98
C PHE A 169 4.07 3.01 -0.18
N GLY A 170 4.63 2.52 0.93
CA GLY A 170 5.57 3.27 1.75
C GLY A 170 6.98 3.35 1.15
N GLN A 171 7.28 2.54 0.13
CA GLN A 171 8.62 2.37 -0.48
C GLN A 171 9.74 2.14 0.53
N MET A 172 9.40 1.61 1.71
CA MET A 172 10.33 1.51 2.82
C MET A 172 11.34 0.39 2.61
N SER A 173 12.58 0.65 3.01
CA SER A 173 13.60 -0.37 3.14
C SER A 173 13.28 -1.34 4.29
N THR A 174 13.91 -2.51 4.27
CA THR A 174 13.74 -3.51 5.34
C THR A 174 14.10 -2.93 6.72
N LEU A 175 15.14 -2.09 6.77
CA LEU A 175 15.59 -1.44 8.00
C LEU A 175 14.53 -0.47 8.52
N GLU A 176 13.97 0.38 7.67
CA GLU A 176 12.95 1.35 8.07
C GLU A 176 11.67 0.65 8.55
N MET A 177 11.25 -0.40 7.83
CA MET A 177 10.13 -1.25 8.26
C MET A 177 10.41 -1.93 9.60
N SER A 178 11.65 -2.37 9.86
CA SER A 178 12.02 -3.00 11.13
C SER A 178 11.83 -2.05 12.31
N LEU A 179 12.21 -0.78 12.13
CA LEU A 179 12.04 0.28 13.12
C LEU A 179 10.55 0.64 13.30
N LEU A 180 9.79 0.72 12.21
CA LEU A 180 8.37 1.07 12.26
C LEU A 180 7.52 -0.03 12.90
N LEU A 181 7.78 -1.30 12.55
CA LEU A 181 7.04 -2.46 13.04
C LEU A 181 7.55 -3.00 14.37
N SER A 182 8.67 -2.49 14.89
CA SER A 182 9.35 -3.01 16.08
C SER A 182 9.67 -4.52 15.98
N LYS A 183 10.15 -4.95 14.81
CA LYS A 183 10.55 -6.35 14.52
C LYS A 183 11.98 -6.38 13.99
N SER A 184 12.67 -7.53 14.05
CA SER A 184 14.00 -7.65 13.44
C SER A 184 13.92 -7.60 11.92
N GLU A 185 14.99 -7.14 11.24
CA GLU A 185 15.02 -7.15 9.77
C GLU A 185 14.77 -8.54 9.16
N GLY A 186 15.28 -9.60 9.81
CA GLY A 186 15.04 -10.97 9.39
C GLY A 186 13.56 -11.35 9.47
N ALA A 187 12.86 -10.90 10.52
CA ALA A 187 11.42 -11.09 10.65
C ALA A 187 10.65 -10.29 9.59
N VAL A 188 11.05 -9.05 9.30
CA VAL A 188 10.44 -8.23 8.24
C VAL A 188 10.60 -8.89 6.86
N ARG A 189 11.81 -9.37 6.51
CA ARG A 189 12.04 -10.09 5.23
C ARG A 189 11.14 -11.32 5.13
N ASN A 190 11.01 -12.07 6.22
CA ASN A 190 10.11 -13.23 6.25
C ASN A 190 8.65 -12.82 6.10
N LEU A 191 8.20 -11.76 6.78
CA LEU A 191 6.82 -11.26 6.65
C LEU A 191 6.49 -10.88 5.20
N VAL A 192 7.34 -10.07 4.56
CA VAL A 192 7.15 -9.68 3.15
C VAL A 192 7.16 -10.90 2.23
N TYR A 193 8.11 -11.82 2.42
CA TYR A 193 8.19 -13.04 1.64
C TYR A 193 6.93 -13.91 1.79
N ARG A 194 6.45 -14.12 3.02
CA ARG A 194 5.24 -14.91 3.30
C ARG A 194 4.00 -14.22 2.75
N ALA A 195 3.87 -12.90 2.90
CA ALA A 195 2.78 -12.13 2.33
C ALA A 195 2.66 -12.32 0.81
N LEU A 196 3.80 -12.28 0.10
CA LEU A 196 3.85 -12.51 -1.34
C LEU A 196 3.44 -13.96 -1.71
N GLN A 197 3.85 -14.95 -0.91
CA GLN A 197 3.45 -16.35 -1.14
C GLN A 197 1.95 -16.56 -0.92
N ASP A 198 1.40 -16.01 0.16
CA ASP A 198 -0.03 -16.14 0.46
C ASP A 198 -0.88 -15.48 -0.61
N LEU A 199 -0.51 -14.25 -1.02
CA LEU A 199 -1.17 -13.52 -2.07
C LEU A 199 -1.18 -14.29 -3.39
N ARG A 200 -0.01 -14.84 -3.78
CA ARG A 200 0.08 -15.68 -4.97
C ARG A 200 -0.83 -16.90 -4.87
N GLY A 201 -0.87 -17.55 -3.71
CA GLY A 201 -1.75 -18.69 -3.47
C GLY A 201 -3.23 -18.35 -3.60
N GLN A 202 -3.65 -17.17 -3.13
CA GLN A 202 -5.03 -16.70 -3.24
C GLN A 202 -5.42 -16.37 -4.68
N LEU A 203 -4.55 -15.69 -5.43
CA LEU A 203 -4.82 -15.32 -6.83
C LEU A 203 -4.95 -16.57 -7.73
N ILE A 204 -4.07 -17.55 -7.57
CA ILE A 204 -4.13 -18.82 -8.34
C ILE A 204 -5.37 -19.65 -7.96
N SER A 205 -5.79 -19.63 -6.69
CA SER A 205 -7.00 -20.35 -6.24
C SER A 205 -8.27 -19.75 -6.83
N ASN A 206 -8.32 -18.42 -6.97
CA ASN A 206 -9.48 -17.71 -7.52
C ASN A 206 -9.62 -17.90 -9.04
N GLU A 207 -8.53 -17.94 -9.81
CA GLU A 207 -8.56 -18.24 -11.26
C GLU A 207 -9.22 -19.60 -11.56
N LYS A 208 -8.97 -20.62 -10.72
CA LYS A 208 -9.54 -21.98 -10.89
C LYS A 208 -11.04 -22.07 -10.59
N LEU A 209 -11.62 -21.08 -9.91
CA LEU A 209 -13.05 -21.05 -9.60
C LEU A 209 -13.87 -20.38 -10.73
N GLU A 210 -13.24 -19.60 -11.59
CA GLU A 210 -13.91 -18.93 -12.72
C GLU A 210 -13.98 -19.81 -13.99
N GLU A 211 -13.19 -20.88 -14.06
CA GLU A 211 -13.21 -21.87 -15.16
C GLU A 211 -14.18 -23.04 -14.96
N LYS A 212 -15.02 -23.02 -13.91
CA LYS A 212 -15.97 -24.08 -13.56
C LYS A 212 -17.42 -23.59 -13.61
#